data_AF-A0A8S3I9R3-F1
#
_entry.id   AF-A0A8S3I9R3-F1
#
_cell.length_a   1.000
_cell.length_b   1.000
_cell.length_c   1.000
_cell.angle_alpha   90.00
_cell.angle_beta   90.00
_cell.angle_gamma   90.00
#
_symmetry.space_group_name_H-M   'P 1'
#
loop_
_entity.id
_entity.type
_entity.pdbx_description
1 polymer ?
#
loop_
_entity_poly.entity_id
_entity_poly.type
_entity_poly.pdbx_seq_one_letter_code
_entity_poly.pdbx_strand_id
1 'polypeptide(L)'
;MAVSIITGLVIAISTIIDYIFSLFQILFKKPIPPTGAVEIDPVEHIYVHPDCTKGLKDFSSHATKTIHEIFLNSVRLYGDRPQFSYRQSSDEPFKFYTYKQVFEIIKEIGSGIINAGLKPSNETFVGIYSSASVNYALCLYSTWPYSMVPIGIYDSLGRDGVKFIITQSAVQLIFADDLTRIKNLIEWKDETIA
;
A
#
# COMPACT_ATOMS: atom_id res chain seq x y z
N MET A 1 23.29 -10.15 -55.15
CA MET A 1 22.41 -9.03 -54.74
C MET A 1 21.00 -9.49 -54.39
N ALA A 2 20.27 -10.16 -55.30
CA ALA A 2 18.90 -10.64 -55.03
C ALA A 2 18.77 -11.63 -53.85
N VAL A 3 19.69 -12.60 -53.74
CA VAL A 3 19.68 -13.60 -52.66
C VAL A 3 19.83 -12.95 -51.28
N SER A 4 20.76 -12.00 -51.12
CA SER A 4 20.99 -11.29 -49.85
C SER A 4 19.78 -10.45 -49.43
N ILE A 5 19.07 -9.84 -50.39
CA ILE A 5 17.85 -9.08 -50.11
C ILE A 5 16.73 -10.01 -49.65
N ILE A 6 16.57 -11.16 -50.31
CA ILE A 6 15.57 -12.17 -49.94
C ILE A 6 15.86 -12.74 -48.54
N THR A 7 17.11 -13.08 -48.24
CA THR A 7 17.50 -13.59 -46.92
C THR A 7 17.27 -12.55 -45.82
N GLY A 8 17.61 -11.28 -46.06
CA GLY A 8 17.35 -10.20 -45.11
C GLY A 8 15.87 -9.99 -44.84
N LEU A 9 15.02 -10.09 -45.88
CA LEU A 9 13.57 -9.96 -45.76
C LEU A 9 12.94 -11.13 -44.97
N VAL A 10 13.42 -12.35 -45.20
CA VAL A 10 12.97 -13.55 -44.46
C VAL A 10 13.32 -13.43 -42.97
N ILE A 11 14.52 -12.98 -42.63
CA ILE A 11 14.94 -12.78 -41.23
C ILE A 11 14.07 -11.70 -40.57
N ALA A 12 13.86 -10.56 -41.24
CA ALA A 12 13.03 -9.49 -40.68
C ALA A 12 11.59 -9.94 -40.42
N ILE A 13 10.99 -10.69 -41.35
CA ILE A 13 9.64 -11.23 -41.19
C ILE A 13 9.59 -12.24 -40.05
N SER A 14 10.57 -13.14 -39.93
CA SER A 14 10.64 -14.10 -38.82
C SER A 14 10.68 -13.38 -37.47
N THR A 15 11.54 -12.39 -37.31
CA THR A 15 11.66 -11.63 -36.05
C THR A 15 10.37 -10.89 -35.70
N ILE A 16 9.66 -10.34 -36.69
CA ILE A 16 8.37 -9.68 -36.46
C ILE A 16 7.32 -10.69 -36.02
N ILE A 17 7.25 -11.86 -36.67
CA ILE A 17 6.32 -12.93 -36.29
C ILE A 17 6.61 -13.42 -34.87
N ASP A 18 7.89 -13.64 -34.52
CA ASP A 18 8.30 -14.08 -33.18
C ASP A 18 7.97 -13.02 -32.12
N TYR A 19 8.13 -11.74 -32.44
CA TYR A 19 7.76 -10.64 -31.56
C TYR A 19 6.24 -10.56 -31.36
N ILE A 20 5.45 -10.65 -32.44
CA ILE A 20 3.98 -10.68 -32.36
C ILE A 20 3.51 -11.89 -31.55
N PHE A 21 4.09 -13.07 -31.79
CA PHE A 21 3.78 -14.29 -31.05
C PHE A 21 4.12 -14.14 -29.57
N SER A 22 5.27 -13.56 -29.24
CA SER A 22 5.67 -13.26 -27.86
C SER A 22 4.72 -12.26 -27.19
N LEU A 23 4.29 -11.23 -27.92
CA LEU A 23 3.33 -10.25 -27.42
C LEU A 23 1.95 -10.88 -27.19
N PHE A 24 1.49 -11.74 -28.10
CA PHE A 24 0.28 -12.55 -27.92
C PHE A 24 0.42 -13.46 -26.69
N GLN A 25 1.57 -14.11 -26.51
CA GLN A 25 1.83 -14.93 -25.33
C GLN A 25 1.84 -14.12 -24.03
N ILE A 26 2.23 -12.85 -24.04
CA ILE A 26 2.18 -11.97 -22.86
C ILE A 26 0.75 -11.49 -22.61
N LEU A 27 0.05 -11.05 -23.67
CA LEU A 27 -1.30 -10.48 -23.59
C LEU A 27 -2.37 -11.52 -23.25
N PHE A 28 -2.19 -12.76 -23.71
CA PHE A 28 -3.16 -13.84 -23.54
C PHE A 28 -2.66 -14.97 -22.64
N LYS A 29 -1.52 -14.78 -21.95
CA LYS A 29 -1.15 -15.73 -20.89
C LYS A 29 -2.14 -15.61 -19.76
N LYS A 30 -2.70 -16.76 -19.38
CA LYS A 30 -3.36 -16.92 -18.09
C LYS A 30 -2.49 -16.34 -16.98
N PRO A 31 -3.05 -15.54 -16.05
CA PRO A 31 -2.32 -15.04 -14.90
C PRO A 31 -1.69 -16.22 -14.15
N ILE A 32 -0.41 -16.09 -13.77
CA ILE A 32 0.27 -17.13 -13.00
C ILE A 32 -0.51 -17.30 -11.69
N PRO A 33 -1.02 -18.51 -11.39
CA PRO A 33 -1.74 -18.75 -10.15
C PRO A 33 -0.83 -18.47 -8.97
N PRO A 34 -1.27 -17.70 -7.95
CA PRO A 34 -0.55 -17.58 -6.70
C PRO A 34 -0.35 -18.98 -6.09
N THR A 35 0.85 -19.26 -5.58
CA THR A 35 1.17 -20.58 -5.00
C THR A 35 0.17 -20.94 -3.90
N GLY A 36 -0.54 -22.06 -4.08
CA GLY A 36 -1.54 -22.55 -3.14
C GLY A 36 -2.94 -21.95 -3.28
N ALA A 37 -3.17 -21.04 -4.22
CA ALA A 37 -4.51 -20.54 -4.52
C ALA A 37 -5.30 -21.53 -5.39
N VAL A 38 -6.62 -21.54 -5.22
CA VAL A 38 -7.57 -22.35 -5.99
C VAL A 38 -8.30 -21.47 -6.99
N GLU A 39 -8.35 -21.88 -8.25
CA GLU A 39 -9.14 -21.21 -9.28
C GLU A 39 -10.62 -21.53 -9.11
N ILE A 40 -11.45 -20.50 -8.98
CA ILE A 40 -12.91 -20.62 -8.82
C ILE A 40 -13.67 -20.18 -10.06
N ASP A 41 -13.06 -19.35 -10.91
CA ASP A 41 -13.63 -18.95 -12.19
C ASP A 41 -12.57 -19.19 -13.29
N PRO A 42 -12.74 -20.23 -14.13
CA PRO A 42 -11.79 -20.55 -15.19
C PRO A 42 -11.90 -19.64 -16.42
N VAL A 43 -12.95 -18.81 -16.53
CA VAL A 43 -13.17 -17.86 -17.62
C VAL A 43 -12.45 -16.55 -17.31
N GLU A 44 -12.70 -16.02 -16.10
CA GLU A 44 -12.11 -14.76 -15.63
C GLU A 44 -10.76 -14.97 -14.88
N HIS A 45 -10.33 -16.23 -14.74
CA HIS A 45 -9.12 -16.62 -14.01
C HIS A 45 -9.06 -16.05 -12.58
N ILE A 46 -10.17 -16.20 -11.85
CA ILE A 46 -10.28 -15.75 -10.45
C ILE A 46 -9.71 -16.82 -9.53
N TYR A 47 -8.72 -16.43 -8.72
CA TYR A 47 -8.09 -17.30 -7.73
C TYR A 47 -8.41 -16.84 -6.31
N VAL A 48 -8.64 -17.79 -5.42
CA VAL A 48 -8.89 -17.54 -3.99
C VAL A 48 -8.05 -18.43 -3.10
N HIS A 49 -7.85 -18.02 -1.85
CA HIS A 49 -7.28 -18.89 -0.83
C HIS A 49 -8.15 -20.16 -0.69
N PRO A 50 -7.58 -21.38 -0.49
CA PRO A 50 -8.35 -22.62 -0.41
C PRO A 50 -9.54 -22.58 0.57
N ASP A 51 -9.32 -21.95 1.72
CA ASP A 51 -10.34 -21.70 2.75
C ASP A 51 -11.54 -20.85 2.31
N CYS A 52 -11.42 -20.10 1.21
CA CYS A 52 -12.42 -19.15 0.71
C CYS A 52 -13.06 -19.63 -0.60
N THR A 53 -12.85 -20.90 -0.98
CA THR A 53 -13.42 -21.50 -2.20
C THR A 53 -14.95 -21.48 -2.25
N LYS A 54 -15.62 -21.48 -1.08
CA LYS A 54 -17.08 -21.40 -0.95
C LYS A 54 -17.60 -19.96 -0.79
N GLY A 55 -16.74 -18.97 -1.00
CA GLY A 55 -17.00 -17.56 -0.74
C GLY A 55 -16.15 -17.01 0.41
N LEU A 56 -16.17 -15.68 0.57
CA LEU A 56 -15.52 -15.03 1.70
C LEU A 56 -16.13 -15.55 3.01
N LYS A 57 -15.28 -15.93 3.96
CA LYS A 57 -15.75 -16.29 5.30
C LYS A 57 -16.49 -15.09 5.88
N ASP A 58 -17.69 -15.32 6.39
CA ASP A 58 -18.43 -14.28 7.10
C ASP A 58 -17.81 -14.06 8.49
N PHE A 59 -17.00 -13.00 8.57
CA PHE A 59 -16.36 -12.58 9.81
C PHE A 59 -17.30 -11.75 10.70
N SER A 60 -18.56 -11.50 10.32
CA SER A 60 -19.58 -10.86 11.19
C SER A 60 -19.72 -11.58 12.54
N SER A 61 -19.43 -12.89 12.54
CA SER A 61 -19.32 -13.76 13.71
C SER A 61 -18.29 -13.33 14.77
N HIS A 62 -17.34 -12.46 14.44
CA HIS A 62 -16.26 -12.06 15.36
C HIS A 62 -16.65 -10.87 16.27
N ALA A 63 -17.87 -10.35 16.14
CA ALA A 63 -18.41 -9.25 16.96
C ALA A 63 -17.53 -7.98 16.99
N THR A 64 -16.66 -7.77 15.99
CA THR A 64 -15.83 -6.57 15.87
C THR A 64 -16.57 -5.46 15.15
N LYS A 65 -16.60 -4.27 15.73
CA LYS A 65 -17.31 -3.07 15.22
C LYS A 65 -16.37 -2.02 14.65
N THR A 66 -15.07 -2.07 14.98
CA THR A 66 -14.08 -1.09 14.55
C THR A 66 -12.84 -1.74 13.97
N ILE A 67 -12.11 -1.01 13.12
CA ILE A 67 -10.81 -1.46 12.60
C ILE A 67 -9.80 -1.70 13.72
N HIS A 68 -9.89 -0.93 14.81
CA HIS A 68 -9.07 -1.12 15.99
C HIS A 68 -9.36 -2.46 16.68
N GLU A 69 -10.63 -2.85 16.83
CA GLU A 69 -11.01 -4.15 17.39
C GLU A 69 -10.55 -5.33 16.52
N ILE A 70 -10.65 -5.19 15.19
CA ILE A 70 -10.11 -6.19 14.24
C ILE A 70 -8.59 -6.34 14.48
N PHE A 71 -7.88 -5.23 14.63
CA PHE A 71 -6.45 -5.23 14.88
C PHE A 71 -6.11 -5.87 16.24
N LEU A 72 -6.78 -5.47 17.32
CA LEU A 72 -6.58 -6.03 18.65
C LEU A 72 -6.84 -7.53 18.70
N ASN A 73 -7.91 -7.99 18.04
CA ASN A 73 -8.20 -9.42 17.97
C ASN A 73 -7.10 -10.17 17.20
N SER A 74 -6.55 -9.56 16.15
CA SER A 74 -5.42 -10.14 15.40
C SER A 74 -4.16 -10.24 16.25
N VAL A 75 -3.86 -9.21 17.05
CA VAL A 75 -2.74 -9.22 18.01
C VAL A 75 -2.95 -10.31 19.06
N ARG A 76 -4.17 -10.46 19.59
CA ARG A 76 -4.51 -11.48 20.60
C ARG A 76 -4.35 -12.90 20.07
N LEU A 77 -4.81 -13.18 18.85
CA LEU A 77 -4.81 -14.52 18.27
C LEU A 77 -3.48 -14.88 17.61
N TYR A 78 -2.78 -13.89 17.05
CA TYR A 78 -1.64 -14.08 16.14
C TYR A 78 -0.47 -13.15 16.45
N GLY A 79 -0.30 -12.73 17.70
CA GLY A 79 0.67 -11.72 18.13
C GLY A 79 2.09 -11.92 17.60
N ASP A 80 2.59 -13.15 17.59
CA ASP A 80 3.96 -13.48 17.15
C ASP A 80 4.07 -13.76 15.64
N ARG A 81 2.97 -13.70 14.89
CA ARG A 81 2.99 -13.90 13.44
C ARG A 81 3.45 -12.62 12.73
N PRO A 82 4.17 -12.73 11.59
CA PRO A 82 4.49 -11.59 10.74
C PRO A 82 3.23 -10.87 10.25
N GLN A 83 3.18 -9.56 10.44
CA GLN A 83 2.15 -8.69 9.89
C GLN A 83 2.68 -7.92 8.68
N PHE A 84 3.85 -7.30 8.83
CA PHE A 84 4.52 -6.58 7.74
C PHE A 84 5.82 -7.27 7.37
N SER A 85 6.12 -7.26 6.07
CA SER A 85 7.37 -7.75 5.50
C SER A 85 8.01 -6.59 4.73
N TYR A 86 9.29 -6.32 4.95
CA TYR A 86 10.01 -5.25 4.26
C TYR A 86 11.48 -5.58 4.05
N ARG A 87 12.11 -4.92 3.07
CA ARG A 87 13.54 -4.96 2.79
C ARG A 87 13.98 -3.59 2.28
N GLN A 88 15.22 -3.20 2.54
CA GLN A 88 15.72 -1.89 2.10
C GLN A 88 16.25 -1.91 0.68
N SER A 89 16.81 -3.04 0.25
CA SER A 89 17.28 -3.28 -1.12
C SER A 89 16.78 -4.61 -1.65
N SER A 90 16.89 -4.85 -2.96
CA SER A 90 16.54 -6.12 -3.60
C SER A 90 17.36 -7.30 -3.08
N ASP A 91 18.58 -7.02 -2.63
CA ASP A 91 19.60 -8.01 -2.30
C ASP A 91 19.55 -8.43 -0.83
N GLU A 92 18.79 -7.70 -0.02
CA GLU A 92 18.59 -7.99 1.39
C GLU A 92 17.43 -8.96 1.65
N PRO A 93 17.55 -9.82 2.68
CA PRO A 93 16.44 -10.65 3.13
C PRO A 93 15.30 -9.80 3.71
N PHE A 94 14.09 -10.28 3.58
CA PHE A 94 12.93 -9.66 4.21
C PHE A 94 13.08 -9.68 5.75
N LYS A 95 12.79 -8.53 6.34
CA LYS A 95 12.57 -8.32 7.78
C LYS A 95 11.07 -8.23 8.04
N PHE A 96 10.68 -8.52 9.27
CA PHE A 96 9.27 -8.61 9.63
C PHE A 96 8.98 -7.83 10.90
N TYR A 97 7.81 -7.19 10.93
CA TYR A 97 7.18 -6.78 12.18
C TYR A 97 6.06 -7.76 12.50
N THR A 98 6.10 -8.31 13.70
CA THR A 98 5.01 -9.12 14.25
C THR A 98 3.82 -8.24 14.64
N TYR A 99 2.62 -8.81 14.71
CA TYR A 99 1.43 -8.08 15.17
C TYR A 99 1.65 -7.39 16.52
N LYS A 100 2.33 -8.07 17.46
CA LYS A 100 2.65 -7.52 18.78
C LYS A 100 3.61 -6.32 18.69
N GLN A 101 4.66 -6.41 17.88
CA GLN A 101 5.59 -5.28 17.68
C GLN A 101 4.89 -4.09 17.03
N VAL A 102 4.04 -4.33 16.03
CA VAL A 102 3.25 -3.26 15.42
C VAL A 102 2.36 -2.59 16.46
N PHE A 103 1.67 -3.37 17.30
CA PHE A 103 0.81 -2.82 18.35
C PHE A 103 1.55 -1.88 19.31
N GLU A 104 2.74 -2.26 19.78
CA GLU A 104 3.55 -1.39 20.63
C GLU A 104 3.95 -0.11 19.89
N ILE A 105 4.44 -0.22 18.66
CA ILE A 105 4.87 0.95 17.86
C ILE A 105 3.71 1.93 17.63
N ILE A 106 2.55 1.44 17.21
CA ILE A 106 1.41 2.32 16.89
C ILE A 106 0.86 3.00 18.15
N LYS A 107 0.94 2.33 19.31
CA LYS A 107 0.54 2.89 20.59
C LYS A 107 1.45 4.04 20.99
N GLU A 108 2.77 3.86 20.87
CA GLU A 108 3.77 4.90 21.14
C GLU A 108 3.63 6.10 20.21
N ILE A 109 3.51 5.88 18.90
CA ILE A 109 3.33 6.96 17.92
C ILE A 109 2.05 7.75 18.24
N GLY A 110 0.92 7.08 18.44
CA GLY A 110 -0.35 7.76 18.70
C GLY A 110 -0.38 8.47 20.06
N SER A 111 0.28 7.92 21.09
CA SER A 111 0.51 8.63 22.36
C SER A 111 1.36 9.89 22.15
N GLY A 112 2.37 9.82 21.28
CA GLY A 112 3.17 10.98 20.89
C GLY A 112 2.34 12.09 20.23
N ILE A 113 1.39 11.73 19.37
CA ILE A 113 0.47 12.70 18.74
C ILE A 113 -0.38 13.42 19.82
N ILE A 114 -0.90 12.69 20.80
CA ILE A 114 -1.67 13.27 21.91
C ILE A 114 -0.80 14.16 22.78
N ASN A 115 0.41 13.73 23.10
CA ASN A 115 1.38 14.53 23.87
C ASN A 115 1.81 15.80 23.13
N ALA A 116 1.71 15.84 21.80
CA ALA A 116 1.91 17.05 21.00
C ALA A 116 0.71 18.03 21.06
N GLY A 117 -0.35 17.70 21.81
CA GLY A 117 -1.49 18.58 22.07
C GLY A 117 -2.73 18.29 21.21
N LEU A 118 -2.71 17.24 20.38
CA LEU A 118 -3.86 16.81 19.59
C LEU A 118 -4.84 15.99 20.45
N LYS A 119 -6.12 15.99 20.08
CA LYS A 119 -7.17 15.31 20.86
C LYS A 119 -7.37 13.88 20.35
N PRO A 120 -7.62 12.89 21.22
CA PRO A 120 -8.07 11.56 20.79
C PRO A 120 -9.54 11.61 20.35
N SER A 121 -9.82 12.05 19.12
CA SER A 121 -11.18 12.17 18.60
C SER A 121 -11.24 12.09 17.07
N ASN A 122 -12.44 11.77 16.55
CA ASN A 122 -12.71 11.73 15.11
C ASN A 122 -12.62 13.12 14.43
N GLU A 123 -12.40 14.17 15.21
CA GLU A 123 -12.16 15.53 14.74
C GLU A 123 -10.66 15.82 14.56
N THR A 124 -9.80 14.84 14.87
CA THR A 124 -8.36 14.97 14.75
C THR A 124 -7.86 14.31 13.47
N PHE A 125 -7.37 15.13 12.54
CA PHE A 125 -6.92 14.71 11.21
C PHE A 125 -5.39 14.70 11.11
N VAL A 126 -4.82 13.51 10.89
CA VAL A 126 -3.38 13.26 10.85
C VAL A 126 -2.94 12.91 9.43
N GLY A 127 -2.19 13.79 8.79
CA GLY A 127 -1.61 13.57 7.47
C GLY A 127 -0.42 12.62 7.51
N ILE A 128 -0.33 11.74 6.51
CA ILE A 128 0.85 10.90 6.24
C ILE A 128 1.30 11.19 4.80
N TYR A 129 2.34 12.01 4.66
CA TYR A 129 2.95 12.37 3.39
C TYR A 129 4.22 11.55 3.17
N SER A 130 4.06 10.39 2.52
CA SER A 130 5.15 9.42 2.40
C SER A 130 4.90 8.49 1.21
N SER A 131 5.98 7.87 0.71
CA SER A 131 5.86 6.73 -0.19
C SER A 131 5.19 5.55 0.52
N ALA A 132 4.59 4.64 -0.26
CA ALA A 132 4.01 3.40 0.26
C ALA A 132 5.12 2.56 0.93
N SER A 133 5.09 2.51 2.26
CA SER A 133 6.11 1.88 3.09
C SER A 133 5.49 1.28 4.35
N VAL A 134 6.26 0.45 5.07
CA VAL A 134 5.82 -0.01 6.40
C VAL A 134 5.66 1.16 7.37
N ASN A 135 6.55 2.15 7.32
CA ASN A 135 6.46 3.35 8.16
C ASN A 135 5.17 4.12 7.89
N TYR A 136 4.75 4.27 6.62
CA TYR A 136 3.47 4.84 6.26
C TYR A 136 2.32 4.10 6.95
N ALA A 137 2.31 2.77 6.87
CA ALA A 137 1.28 1.95 7.50
C ALA A 137 1.29 2.09 9.04
N LEU A 138 2.47 2.14 9.67
CA LEU A 138 2.60 2.32 11.12
C LEU A 138 2.03 3.68 11.57
N CYS A 139 2.35 4.77 10.87
CA CYS A 139 1.78 6.09 11.16
C CYS A 139 0.26 6.10 10.97
N LEU A 140 -0.25 5.48 9.91
CA LEU A 140 -1.69 5.36 9.68
C LEU A 140 -2.36 4.58 10.81
N TYR A 141 -1.82 3.43 11.20
CA TYR A 141 -2.40 2.54 12.21
C TYR A 141 -2.36 3.16 13.60
N SER A 142 -1.40 4.06 13.86
CA SER A 142 -1.30 4.81 15.12
C SER A 142 -2.50 5.71 15.42
N THR A 143 -3.31 6.04 14.42
CA THR A 143 -4.52 6.85 14.59
C THR A 143 -5.68 6.06 15.19
N TRP A 144 -5.78 4.76 14.90
CA TRP A 144 -6.94 3.95 15.23
C TRP A 144 -7.19 3.76 16.74
N PRO A 145 -6.18 3.50 17.59
CA PRO A 145 -6.39 3.34 19.03
C PRO A 145 -6.95 4.59 19.73
N TYR A 146 -6.83 5.76 19.08
CA TYR A 146 -7.18 7.05 19.66
C TYR A 146 -8.30 7.76 18.89
N SER A 147 -9.02 7.02 18.04
CA SER A 147 -10.12 7.54 17.24
C SER A 147 -9.73 8.72 16.33
N MET A 148 -8.47 8.84 15.93
CA MET A 148 -8.03 9.90 15.01
C MET A 148 -8.22 9.44 13.56
N VAL A 149 -8.30 10.40 12.63
CA VAL A 149 -8.54 10.15 11.21
C VAL A 149 -7.23 10.30 10.42
N PRO A 150 -6.69 9.23 9.81
CA PRO A 150 -5.50 9.32 8.98
C PRO A 150 -5.84 9.85 7.58
N ILE A 151 -5.02 10.75 7.05
CA ILE A 151 -5.14 11.33 5.71
C ILE A 151 -3.90 10.99 4.89
N GLY A 152 -4.06 10.18 3.85
CA GLY A 152 -2.97 9.76 2.97
C GLY A 152 -2.61 10.82 1.93
N ILE A 153 -1.32 11.14 1.82
CA ILE A 153 -0.80 12.14 0.89
C ILE A 153 0.36 11.51 0.09
N TYR A 154 0.30 11.59 -1.23
CA TYR A 154 1.29 11.01 -2.14
C TYR A 154 1.74 12.02 -3.20
N ASP A 155 3.01 11.94 -3.63
CA ASP A 155 3.57 12.83 -4.66
C ASP A 155 2.90 12.68 -6.03
N SER A 156 2.28 11.53 -6.31
CA SER A 156 1.64 11.24 -7.59
C SER A 156 0.50 12.19 -7.96
N LEU A 157 -0.02 12.95 -6.99
CA LEU A 157 -1.06 13.96 -7.19
C LEU A 157 -0.49 15.32 -7.62
N GLY A 158 0.84 15.47 -7.64
CA GLY A 158 1.51 16.73 -7.89
C GLY A 158 1.32 17.74 -6.76
N ARG A 159 1.99 18.89 -6.90
CA ARG A 159 1.97 19.99 -5.91
C ARG A 159 0.55 20.44 -5.57
N ASP A 160 -0.26 20.71 -6.59
CA ASP A 160 -1.59 21.28 -6.40
C ASP A 160 -2.56 20.27 -5.75
N GLY A 161 -2.43 18.99 -6.09
CA GLY A 161 -3.21 17.93 -5.45
C GLY A 161 -2.86 17.75 -3.97
N VAL A 162 -1.57 17.81 -3.62
CA VAL A 162 -1.13 17.75 -2.21
C VAL A 162 -1.66 18.95 -1.44
N LYS A 163 -1.52 20.16 -1.98
CA LYS A 163 -2.07 21.38 -1.36
C LYS A 163 -3.57 21.29 -1.16
N PHE A 164 -4.30 20.85 -2.18
CA PHE A 164 -5.75 20.69 -2.12
C PHE A 164 -6.16 19.75 -0.98
N ILE A 165 -5.50 18.59 -0.84
CA ILE A 165 -5.78 17.65 0.25
C ILE A 165 -5.52 18.30 1.60
N ILE A 166 -4.36 18.91 1.80
CA ILE A 166 -3.97 19.52 3.09
C ILE A 166 -4.99 20.59 3.50
N THR A 167 -5.34 21.49 2.58
CA THR A 167 -6.29 22.57 2.84
C THR A 167 -7.70 22.04 3.10
N GLN A 168 -8.20 21.14 2.25
CA GLN A 168 -9.58 20.65 2.32
C GLN A 168 -9.83 19.74 3.53
N SER A 169 -8.83 18.96 3.93
CA SER A 169 -8.96 18.02 5.06
C SER A 169 -8.64 18.64 6.42
N ALA A 170 -8.17 19.89 6.46
CA ALA A 170 -7.81 20.59 7.69
C ALA A 170 -6.87 19.78 8.60
N VAL A 171 -5.84 19.15 8.01
CA VAL A 171 -4.85 18.35 8.75
C VAL A 171 -4.15 19.19 9.82
N GLN A 172 -4.03 18.61 11.03
CA GLN A 172 -3.43 19.28 12.19
C GLN A 172 -1.97 18.90 12.40
N LEU A 173 -1.60 17.70 11.97
CA LEU A 173 -0.25 17.16 12.04
C LEU A 173 0.04 16.36 10.78
N ILE A 174 1.25 16.49 10.21
CA ILE A 174 1.68 15.71 9.04
C ILE A 174 2.98 15.00 9.37
N PHE A 175 3.00 13.68 9.20
CA PHE A 175 4.23 12.89 9.13
C PHE A 175 4.80 12.96 7.72
N ALA A 176 6.11 13.17 7.61
CA ALA A 176 6.86 13.09 6.36
C ALA A 176 8.09 12.20 6.54
N ASP A 177 8.35 11.33 5.57
CA ASP A 177 9.42 10.33 5.58
C ASP A 177 10.74 10.84 4.96
N ASP A 178 10.72 11.96 4.24
CA ASP A 178 11.91 12.57 3.66
C ASP A 178 11.97 14.11 3.82
N LEU A 179 13.20 14.65 3.74
CA LEU A 179 13.46 16.08 3.89
C LEU A 179 12.91 16.94 2.75
N THR A 180 12.76 16.37 1.55
CA THR A 180 12.22 17.09 0.38
C THR A 180 10.75 17.39 0.58
N ARG A 181 9.96 16.40 1.03
CA ARG A 181 8.56 16.54 1.40
C ARG A 181 8.38 17.53 2.55
N ILE A 182 9.26 17.52 3.55
CA ILE A 182 9.24 18.52 4.62
C ILE A 182 9.48 19.93 4.07
N LYS A 183 10.49 20.13 3.21
CA LYS A 183 10.75 21.43 2.57
C LYS A 183 9.55 21.90 1.75
N ASN A 184 8.99 21.03 0.92
CA ASN A 184 7.78 21.29 0.15
C ASN A 184 6.63 21.77 1.04
N LEU A 185 6.36 21.09 2.16
CA LEU A 185 5.31 21.50 3.09
C LEU A 185 5.55 22.89 3.68
N ILE A 186 6.80 23.20 4.06
CA ILE A 186 7.17 24.51 4.61
C ILE A 186 7.00 25.61 3.55
N GLU A 187 7.51 25.40 2.34
CA GLU A 187 7.39 26.36 1.24
C GLU A 187 5.93 26.60 0.82
N TRP A 188 5.11 25.54 0.82
CA TRP A 188 3.73 25.63 0.34
C TRP A 188 2.79 26.22 1.40
N LYS A 189 3.14 26.10 2.68
CA LYS A 189 2.38 26.70 3.79
C LYS A 189 2.24 28.21 3.63
N ASP A 190 3.33 28.89 3.26
CA ASP A 190 3.34 30.35 3.14
C ASP A 190 2.45 30.84 1.98
N GLU A 191 2.29 30.02 0.94
CA GLU A 191 1.40 30.32 -0.19
C GLU A 191 -0.08 30.03 0.09
N THR A 192 -0.40 29.30 1.15
CA THR A 192 -1.80 28.98 1.49
C THR A 192 -2.48 30.09 2.29
N ILE A 193 -1.71 31.08 2.76
CA ILE A 193 -2.18 32.26 3.53
C ILE A 193 -2.25 33.52 2.63
N ALA A 194 -1.92 33.41 1.34
CA ALA A 194 -2.00 34.50 0.36
C ALA A 194 -3.31 34.49 -0.45
#